data_AF-A0A2A6ZVP1-F1
#
_entry.id   AF-A0A2A6ZVP1-F1
#
_cell.length_a   1.000
_cell.length_b   1.000
_cell.length_c   1.000
_cell.angle_alpha   90.00
_cell.angle_beta   90.00
_cell.angle_gamma   90.00
#
_symmetry.space_group_name_H-M   'P 1'
#
loop_
_entity.id
_entity.type
_entity.pdbx_description
1 polymer ?
#
loop_
_entity_poly.entity_id
_entity_poly.type
_entity_poly.pdbx_seq_one_letter_code
_entity_poly.pdbx_strand_id
1 'polypeptide(L)'
;RESYWISTFLMVLVSGSILLFGQGLSSFFTDNKVAIAASQVVILYSFLGNPVTSATLVFTAAWQGLGKAKIPFYATTIGMWLIRIFSGYFLGVSLRMGLAGVWIATVVDNIWRAIFLYVMYRHYLAKRQFR
;
A
#
# COMPACT_ATOMS: atom_id res chain seq x y z
N ARG A 1 10.51 14.37 -6.38
CA ARG A 1 11.18 13.85 -5.15
C ARG A 1 10.57 14.47 -3.90
N GLU A 2 10.38 15.79 -3.87
CA GLU A 2 9.77 16.49 -2.72
C GLU A 2 8.34 16.03 -2.40
N SER A 3 7.49 15.83 -3.42
CA SER A 3 6.11 15.34 -3.22
C SER A 3 6.06 13.98 -2.51
N TYR A 4 7.02 13.08 -2.76
CA TYR A 4 7.08 11.78 -2.10
C TYR A 4 7.42 11.91 -0.60
N TRP A 5 8.36 12.78 -0.25
CA TRP A 5 8.73 13.01 1.15
C TRP A 5 7.60 13.67 1.93
N ILE A 6 6.93 14.66 1.34
CA ILE A 6 5.78 15.32 1.95
C ILE A 6 4.63 14.33 2.18
N SER A 7 4.27 13.54 1.16
CA SER A 7 3.23 12.52 1.30
C SER A 7 3.58 11.46 2.34
N THR A 8 4.82 10.99 2.37
CA THR A 8 5.27 9.98 3.34
C THR A 8 5.24 10.53 4.76
N PHE A 9 5.72 11.76 4.96
CA PHE A 9 5.71 12.41 6.27
C PHE A 9 4.29 12.59 6.80
N LEU A 10 3.37 13.11 5.98
CA LEU A 10 1.97 13.28 6.38
C LEU A 10 1.29 11.94 6.66
N MET A 11 1.52 10.92 5.83
CA MET A 11 0.96 9.59 6.06
C MET A 11 1.48 8.97 7.36
N VAL A 12 2.77 9.09 7.65
CA VAL A 12 3.37 8.58 8.90
C VAL A 12 2.83 9.35 10.11
N LEU A 13 2.68 10.68 10.02
CA LEU A 13 2.10 11.48 11.10
C LEU A 13 0.67 11.05 11.42
N VAL A 14 -0.20 10.99 10.40
CA VAL A 14 -1.61 10.64 10.59
C VAL A 14 -1.76 9.20 11.11
N SER A 15 -1.04 8.25 10.49
CA SER A 15 -1.12 6.85 10.91
C SER A 15 -0.46 6.59 12.26
N GLY A 16 0.59 7.33 12.62
CA GLY A 16 1.19 7.29 13.95
C GLY A 16 0.20 7.75 15.01
N SER A 17 -0.51 8.84 14.78
CA SER A 17 -1.60 9.31 15.67
C SER A 17 -2.70 8.26 15.81
N ILE A 18 -3.15 7.65 14.70
CA ILE A 18 -4.17 6.59 14.75
C ILE A 18 -3.65 5.35 15.49
N LEU A 19 -2.36 5.02 15.40
CA LEU A 19 -1.77 3.91 16.13
C LEU A 19 -1.74 4.17 17.63
N LEU A 20 -1.45 5.40 18.06
CA LEU A 20 -1.47 5.79 19.48
C LEU A 20 -2.89 5.75 20.08
N PHE A 21 -3.90 6.16 19.32
CA PHE A 21 -5.30 6.21 19.80
C PHE A 21 -6.16 5.04 19.30
N GLY A 22 -5.55 4.02 18.68
CA GLY A 22 -6.27 3.04 17.86
C GLY A 22 -7.30 2.22 18.62
N GLN A 23 -7.01 1.88 19.88
CA GLN A 23 -7.93 1.10 20.72
C GLN A 23 -9.16 1.92 21.12
N GLY A 24 -8.95 3.16 21.56
CA GLY A 24 -10.05 4.08 21.90
C GLY A 24 -10.90 4.43 20.68
N LEU A 25 -10.28 4.62 19.50
CA LEU A 25 -11.00 4.81 18.25
C LEU A 25 -11.87 3.59 17.91
N SER A 26 -11.32 2.39 18.05
CA SER A 26 -12.01 1.15 17.70
C SER A 26 -13.23 0.88 18.57
N SER A 27 -13.17 1.24 19.87
CA SER A 27 -14.31 1.09 20.78
C SER A 27 -15.49 2.01 20.44
N PHE A 28 -15.30 3.10 19.68
CA PHE A 28 -16.43 3.90 19.20
C PHE A 28 -17.22 3.21 18.08
N PHE A 29 -16.61 2.26 17.35
CA PHE A 29 -17.26 1.56 16.23
C PHE A 29 -17.81 0.19 16.62
N THR A 30 -17.24 -0.45 17.64
CA THR A 30 -17.67 -1.79 18.07
C THR A 30 -17.26 -2.10 19.50
N ASP A 31 -18.15 -2.79 20.22
CA ASP A 31 -17.87 -3.32 21.56
C ASP A 31 -17.29 -4.75 21.52
N ASN A 32 -17.19 -5.37 20.35
CA ASN A 32 -16.67 -6.73 20.22
C ASN A 32 -15.14 -6.73 20.39
N LYS A 33 -14.67 -7.33 21.48
CA LYS A 33 -13.24 -7.46 21.82
C LYS A 33 -12.40 -8.12 20.72
N VAL A 34 -12.96 -9.07 19.98
CA VAL A 34 -12.26 -9.74 18.87
C VAL A 34 -12.05 -8.77 17.70
N ALA A 35 -13.05 -7.95 17.40
CA ALA A 35 -12.95 -6.94 16.35
C ALA A 35 -11.98 -5.81 16.73
N ILE A 36 -11.98 -5.39 18.01
CA ILE A 36 -11.01 -4.40 18.53
C ILE A 36 -9.58 -4.96 18.46
N ALA A 37 -9.36 -6.23 18.79
CA ALA A 37 -8.03 -6.83 18.66
C ALA A 37 -7.59 -6.93 17.18
N ALA A 38 -8.51 -7.29 16.28
CA ALA A 38 -8.25 -7.35 14.85
C ALA A 38 -7.93 -5.97 14.24
N SER A 39 -8.57 -4.90 14.71
CA SER A 39 -8.29 -3.54 14.24
C SER A 39 -6.88 -3.07 14.60
N GLN A 40 -6.33 -3.47 15.76
CA GLN A 40 -4.95 -3.15 16.12
C GLN A 40 -3.95 -3.72 15.10
N VAL A 41 -4.19 -4.97 14.68
CA VAL A 41 -3.37 -5.63 13.65
C VAL A 41 -3.43 -4.85 12.34
N VAL A 42 -4.64 -4.47 11.92
CA VAL A 42 -4.89 -3.65 10.71
C VAL A 42 -4.14 -2.31 10.78
N ILE A 43 -4.25 -1.60 11.90
CA ILE A 43 -3.64 -0.28 12.10
C ILE A 43 -2.11 -0.39 12.05
N LEU A 44 -1.52 -1.40 12.70
CA LEU A 44 -0.09 -1.64 12.68
C LEU A 44 0.45 -1.90 11.26
N TYR A 45 -0.16 -2.83 10.52
CA TYR A 45 0.29 -3.11 9.16
C TYR A 45 0.04 -1.94 8.19
N SER A 46 -1.04 -1.18 8.40
CA SER A 46 -1.29 0.04 7.64
C SER A 46 -0.19 1.08 7.88
N PHE A 47 0.20 1.30 9.14
CA PHE A 47 1.32 2.18 9.50
C PHE A 47 2.62 1.77 8.81
N LEU A 48 2.98 0.48 8.90
CA LEU A 48 4.20 -0.06 8.29
C LEU A 48 4.18 0.02 6.75
N GLY A 49 3.00 -0.18 6.13
CA GLY A 49 2.82 -0.16 4.69
C GLY A 49 2.71 1.24 4.06
N ASN A 50 2.50 2.29 4.87
CA ASN A 50 2.22 3.63 4.38
C ASN A 50 3.31 4.24 3.48
N PRO A 51 4.62 4.12 3.78
CA PRO A 51 5.66 4.63 2.88
C PRO A 51 5.63 4.00 1.49
N VAL A 52 5.27 2.71 1.41
CA VAL A 52 5.16 2.00 0.13
C VAL A 52 3.91 2.44 -0.63
N THR A 53 2.80 2.58 0.09
CA THR A 53 1.54 3.06 -0.47
C THR A 53 1.69 4.48 -1.00
N SER A 54 2.39 5.37 -0.29
CA SER A 54 2.67 6.74 -0.73
C SER A 54 3.48 6.76 -2.03
N ALA A 55 4.53 5.92 -2.15
CA ALA A 55 5.31 5.78 -3.38
C ALA A 55 4.42 5.36 -4.55
N THR A 56 3.59 4.34 -4.34
CA THR A 56 2.68 3.80 -5.35
C THR A 56 1.70 4.87 -5.85
N LEU A 57 1.13 5.64 -4.93
CA LEU A 57 0.19 6.73 -5.26
C LEU A 57 0.87 7.86 -6.04
N VAL A 58 2.06 8.30 -5.61
CA VAL A 58 2.81 9.36 -6.29
C VAL A 58 3.18 8.96 -7.71
N PHE A 59 3.68 7.73 -7.92
CA PHE A 59 4.01 7.27 -9.27
C PHE A 59 2.76 7.06 -10.13
N THR A 60 1.67 6.58 -9.55
CA THR A 60 0.39 6.46 -10.25
C THR A 60 -0.11 7.81 -10.74
N ALA A 61 -0.11 8.82 -9.86
CA ALA A 61 -0.49 10.18 -10.20
C ALA A 61 0.45 10.78 -11.26
N ALA A 62 1.77 10.53 -11.17
CA ALA A 62 2.73 10.98 -12.17
C ALA A 62 2.44 10.40 -13.56
N TRP A 63 2.12 9.10 -13.66
CA TRP A 63 1.77 8.45 -14.92
C TRP A 63 0.44 8.94 -15.50
N GLN A 64 -0.55 9.17 -14.65
CA GLN A 64 -1.84 9.74 -15.04
C GLN A 64 -1.68 11.18 -15.54
N GLY A 65 -0.86 12.01 -14.87
CA GLY A 65 -0.54 13.37 -15.29
C GLY A 65 0.24 13.44 -16.61
N LEU A 66 0.97 12.39 -16.98
CA LEU A 66 1.63 12.24 -18.29
C LEU A 66 0.69 11.72 -19.40
N GLY A 67 -0.61 11.55 -19.13
CA GLY A 67 -1.59 11.00 -20.07
C GLY A 67 -1.47 9.50 -20.32
N LYS A 68 -0.69 8.78 -19.51
CA LYS A 68 -0.40 7.33 -19.67
C LYS A 68 -1.06 6.49 -18.57
N ALA A 69 -2.36 6.71 -18.35
CA ALA A 69 -3.14 6.03 -17.31
C ALA A 69 -3.23 4.50 -17.46
N LYS A 70 -2.97 3.95 -18.67
CA LYS A 70 -2.98 2.50 -18.91
C LYS A 70 -1.90 1.75 -18.11
N ILE A 71 -0.74 2.37 -17.90
CA ILE A 71 0.39 1.74 -17.17
C ILE A 71 0.01 1.44 -15.71
N PRO A 72 -0.45 2.43 -14.91
CA PRO A 72 -0.90 2.16 -13.54
C PRO A 72 -2.16 1.30 -13.47
N PHE A 73 -3.02 1.33 -14.49
CA PHE A 73 -4.16 0.42 -14.57
C PHE A 73 -3.71 -1.05 -14.64
N TYR A 74 -2.83 -1.41 -15.61
CA TYR A 74 -2.34 -2.78 -15.72
C TYR A 74 -1.57 -3.24 -14.48
N ALA A 75 -0.73 -2.37 -13.91
CA ALA A 75 -0.05 -2.66 -12.65
C ALA A 75 -1.06 -2.93 -11.53
N THR A 76 -2.17 -2.19 -11.50
CA THR A 76 -3.21 -2.39 -10.49
C THR A 76 -3.95 -3.70 -10.63
N THR A 77 -4.35 -4.04 -11.85
CA THR A 77 -5.06 -5.29 -12.13
C THR A 77 -4.19 -6.49 -11.79
N ILE A 78 -2.95 -6.53 -12.27
CA ILE A 78 -2.03 -7.64 -12.01
C ILE A 78 -1.73 -7.76 -10.52
N GLY A 79 -1.44 -6.63 -9.87
CA GLY A 79 -1.11 -6.57 -8.47
C GLY A 79 -2.23 -7.08 -7.56
N MET A 80 -3.46 -6.61 -7.77
CA MET A 80 -4.59 -7.01 -6.94
C MET A 80 -5.04 -8.45 -7.21
N TRP A 81 -5.11 -8.88 -8.47
CA TRP A 81 -5.68 -10.19 -8.80
C TRP A 81 -4.67 -11.33 -8.67
N LEU A 82 -3.43 -11.13 -9.11
CA LEU A 82 -2.42 -12.19 -9.05
C LEU A 82 -1.67 -12.11 -7.73
N ILE A 83 -1.00 -10.99 -7.46
CA ILE A 83 -0.07 -10.93 -6.34
C ILE A 83 -0.81 -10.95 -5.01
N ARG A 84 -1.79 -10.06 -4.82
CA ARG A 84 -2.50 -9.92 -3.54
C ARG A 84 -3.35 -11.13 -3.18
N ILE A 85 -4.11 -11.69 -4.13
CA ILE A 85 -4.93 -12.88 -3.86
C ILE A 85 -4.03 -14.10 -3.60
N PHE A 86 -3.02 -14.34 -4.45
CA PHE A 86 -2.13 -15.49 -4.29
C PHE A 86 -1.35 -15.42 -2.97
N SER A 87 -0.70 -14.29 -2.68
CA SER A 87 0.04 -14.12 -1.43
C SER A 87 -0.89 -14.08 -0.22
N GLY A 88 -2.09 -13.50 -0.34
CA GLY A 88 -3.09 -13.49 0.73
C GLY A 88 -3.58 -14.88 1.09
N TYR A 89 -3.84 -15.74 0.10
CA TYR A 89 -4.19 -17.13 0.33
C TYR A 89 -3.02 -17.93 0.93
N PHE A 90 -1.81 -17.75 0.39
CA PHE A 90 -0.64 -18.45 0.87
C PHE A 90 -0.31 -18.07 2.33
N LEU A 91 -0.22 -16.78 2.64
CA LEU A 91 0.11 -16.30 3.98
C LEU A 91 -1.06 -16.49 4.97
N GLY A 92 -2.28 -16.16 4.54
CA GLY A 92 -3.46 -16.20 5.39
C GLY A 92 -3.89 -17.63 5.74
N VAL A 93 -3.94 -18.52 4.74
CA VAL A 93 -4.46 -19.88 4.88
C VAL A 93 -3.33 -20.90 5.06
N SER A 94 -2.34 -20.92 4.16
CA SER A 94 -1.31 -21.97 4.19
C SER A 94 -0.36 -21.83 5.39
N LEU A 95 0.05 -20.60 5.72
CA LEU A 95 0.85 -20.29 6.91
C LEU A 95 0.01 -20.00 8.16
N ARG A 96 -1.32 -20.11 8.08
CA ARG A 96 -2.26 -19.88 9.19
C ARG A 96 -2.11 -18.51 9.88
N MET A 97 -1.62 -17.49 9.17
CA MET A 97 -1.48 -16.13 9.72
C MET A 97 -2.81 -15.36 9.75
N GLY A 98 -3.87 -15.89 9.12
CA GLY A 98 -5.19 -15.29 9.08
C GLY A 98 -5.17 -13.85 8.55
N LEU A 99 -5.73 -12.92 9.33
CA LEU A 99 -5.83 -11.50 8.97
C LEU A 99 -4.46 -10.84 8.73
N ALA A 100 -3.45 -11.16 9.55
CA ALA A 100 -2.11 -10.60 9.39
C ALA A 100 -1.51 -10.97 8.03
N GLY A 101 -1.74 -12.20 7.57
CA GLY A 101 -1.28 -12.67 6.26
C GLY A 101 -1.88 -11.87 5.09
N VAL A 102 -3.17 -11.50 5.19
CA VAL A 102 -3.85 -10.67 4.17
C VAL A 102 -3.28 -9.25 4.12
N TRP A 103 -2.93 -8.67 5.28
CA TRP A 103 -2.31 -7.35 5.33
C TRP A 103 -0.88 -7.35 4.80
N ILE A 104 -0.09 -8.38 5.12
CA ILE A 104 1.25 -8.55 4.54
C ILE A 104 1.15 -8.71 3.02
N ALA A 105 0.21 -9.51 2.51
CA ALA A 105 -0.05 -9.64 1.08
C ALA A 105 -0.40 -8.30 0.41
N THR A 106 -1.16 -7.45 1.10
CA THR A 106 -1.49 -6.09 0.65
C THR A 106 -0.23 -5.23 0.53
N VAL A 107 0.65 -5.28 1.53
CA VAL A 107 1.94 -4.57 1.50
C VAL A 107 2.82 -5.09 0.36
N VAL A 108 2.92 -6.40 0.18
CA VAL A 108 3.70 -7.04 -0.90
C VAL A 108 3.23 -6.59 -2.28
N ASP A 109 1.92 -6.54 -2.53
CA ASP A 109 1.37 -5.99 -3.77
C ASP A 109 1.75 -4.51 -3.96
N ASN A 110 1.61 -3.68 -2.92
CA ASN A 110 1.99 -2.28 -3.00
C ASN A 110 3.50 -2.12 -3.29
N ILE A 111 4.36 -2.96 -2.70
CA ILE A 111 5.82 -2.95 -2.96
C ILE A 111 6.06 -3.26 -4.44
N TRP A 112 5.48 -4.35 -4.92
CA TRP A 112 5.63 -4.75 -6.32
C TRP A 112 5.17 -3.64 -7.27
N ARG A 113 4.04 -3.00 -6.97
CA ARG A 113 3.49 -1.92 -7.80
C ARG A 113 4.36 -0.68 -7.79
N ALA A 114 4.86 -0.27 -6.63
CA ALA A 114 5.79 0.83 -6.50
C ALA A 114 7.05 0.59 -7.36
N ILE A 115 7.62 -0.62 -7.29
CA ILE A 115 8.80 -1.01 -8.08
C ILE A 115 8.47 -0.99 -9.57
N PHE A 116 7.37 -1.63 -9.99
CA PHE A 116 6.98 -1.69 -11.41
C PHE A 116 6.80 -0.28 -12.00
N LEU A 117 6.05 0.59 -11.31
CA LEU A 117 5.80 1.95 -11.77
C LEU A 117 7.08 2.80 -11.79
N TYR A 118 7.94 2.63 -10.79
CA TYR A 118 9.23 3.31 -10.73
C TYR A 118 10.15 2.90 -11.88
N VAL A 119 10.28 1.60 -12.13
CA VAL A 119 11.10 1.06 -13.22
C VAL A 119 10.60 1.58 -14.56
N MET A 120 9.30 1.50 -14.82
CA MET A 120 8.71 2.03 -16.04
C MET A 120 8.97 3.54 -16.18
N TYR A 121 8.89 4.30 -15.07
CA TYR A 121 9.06 5.74 -15.08
C TYR A 121 10.51 6.11 -15.44
N ARG A 122 11.48 5.40 -14.86
CA ARG A 122 12.90 5.51 -15.22
C ARG A 122 13.15 5.21 -16.70
N HIS A 123 12.57 4.13 -17.23
CA HIS A 123 12.72 3.77 -18.64
C HIS A 123 12.12 4.83 -19.58
N TYR A 124 10.99 5.43 -19.20
CA TYR A 124 10.36 6.49 -19.97
C TYR A 124 11.20 7.77 -20.02
N LEU A 125 11.76 8.19 -18.87
CA LEU A 125 12.64 9.35 -18.81
C LEU A 125 13.92 9.13 -19.65
N ALA A 126 14.52 7.94 -19.57
CA ALA A 126 15.70 7.61 -20.37
C ALA A 126 15.42 7.75 -21.87
N LYS A 127 14.30 7.20 -22.36
CA LYS A 127 13.91 7.34 -23.79
C LYS A 127 13.61 8.78 -24.21
N ARG A 128 13.16 9.64 -23.28
CA ARG A 128 12.87 11.05 -23.56
C ARG A 128 14.13 11.91 -23.62
N GLN A 129 15.21 11.52 -22.93
CA GLN A 129 16.48 12.25 -22.96
C GLN A 129 17.29 12.02 -24.26
N PHE A 130 16.99 10.94 -24.99
CA PHE A 130 17.61 10.61 -26.29
C PHE A 130 16.75 11.02 -27.51
N ARG A 131 15.71 11.83 -27.30
CA ARG A 131 14.87 12.43 -28.34
C ARG A 131 14.93 13.94 -28.23
#